data_AF-A7MYD0-F1
#
_entry.id   AF-A7MYD0-F1
#
_cell.length_a   1.000
_cell.length_b   1.000
_cell.length_c   1.000
_cell.angle_alpha   90.00
_cell.angle_beta   90.00
_cell.angle_gamma   90.00
#
_symmetry.space_group_name_H-M   'P 1'
#
loop_
_entity.id
_entity.type
_entity.pdbx_description
1 polymer ?
#
loop_
_entity_poly.entity_id
_entity_poly.type
_entity_poly.pdbx_seq_one_letter_code
_entity_poly.pdbx_strand_id
1 'polypeptide(L)'
;MRSYLGTSNINNTAPWVHGAHTLKLESKTLPKEVPDMGWAYKNLAKLGGWKDTKRTGRASIKVLWEGWFKLQTILEGYELAMSLDH
;
A
#
# COMPACT_ATOMS: atom_id res chain seq x y z
N MET A 1 -31.23 15.91 -37.53
CA MET A 1 -30.23 14.91 -37.97
C MET A 1 -28.89 15.59 -38.11
N ARG A 2 -27.91 15.23 -37.26
CA ARG A 2 -26.52 15.62 -37.41
C ARG A 2 -25.65 14.48 -36.88
N SER A 3 -24.99 13.80 -37.81
CA SER A 3 -24.01 12.75 -37.57
C SER A 3 -22.70 13.39 -37.13
N TYR A 4 -22.10 12.85 -36.06
CA TYR A 4 -20.71 13.09 -35.73
C TYR A 4 -19.94 11.79 -35.96
N LEU A 5 -19.39 11.65 -37.16
CA LEU A 5 -18.21 10.83 -37.36
C LEU A 5 -17.04 11.62 -36.77
N GLY A 6 -16.52 11.16 -35.63
CA GLY A 6 -15.35 11.71 -34.97
C GLY A 6 -14.32 10.61 -34.82
N THR A 7 -13.24 10.72 -35.57
CA THR A 7 -12.07 9.84 -35.60
C THR A 7 -11.54 9.57 -34.20
N SER A 8 -11.54 8.30 -33.78
CA SER A 8 -10.90 7.85 -32.54
C SER A 8 -9.38 8.01 -32.66
N ASN A 9 -8.88 9.08 -32.05
CA ASN A 9 -7.47 9.29 -31.76
C ASN A 9 -6.99 8.15 -30.85
N ILE A 10 -5.94 7.45 -31.28
CA ILE A 10 -5.31 6.29 -30.62
C ILE A 10 -4.78 6.56 -29.21
N ASN A 11 -4.86 7.80 -28.73
CA ASN A 11 -4.37 8.21 -27.41
C ASN A 11 -5.46 8.20 -26.32
N ASN A 12 -6.64 7.62 -26.56
CA ASN A 12 -7.70 7.52 -25.55
C ASN A 12 -8.05 6.05 -25.25
N THR A 13 -7.07 5.27 -24.81
CA THR A 13 -7.32 4.00 -24.14
C THR A 13 -7.57 4.26 -22.65
N ALA A 14 -8.80 3.99 -22.23
CA ALA A 14 -9.21 4.17 -20.84
C ALA A 14 -8.33 3.32 -19.89
N PRO A 15 -7.93 3.86 -18.73
CA PRO A 15 -6.93 3.22 -17.84
C PRO A 15 -7.41 1.93 -17.13
N TRP A 16 -8.57 1.39 -17.49
CA TRP A 16 -9.21 0.27 -16.79
C TRP A 16 -8.85 -1.13 -17.34
N VAL A 17 -7.96 -1.24 -18.33
CA VAL A 17 -7.68 -2.52 -19.04
C VAL A 17 -6.38 -3.22 -18.61
N HIS A 18 -5.57 -2.63 -17.72
CA HIS A 18 -4.44 -3.32 -17.12
C HIS A 18 -4.54 -3.22 -15.61
N GLY A 19 -4.81 -4.36 -14.97
CA GLY A 19 -4.91 -4.54 -13.53
C GLY A 19 -3.59 -4.29 -12.81
N ALA A 20 -3.10 -3.06 -12.83
CA ALA A 20 -2.19 -2.57 -11.83
C ALA A 20 -3.03 -2.26 -10.58
N HIS A 21 -3.19 -3.27 -9.72
CA HIS A 21 -3.34 -3.02 -8.28
C HIS A 21 -2.04 -2.33 -7.83
N THR A 22 -1.92 -1.03 -8.15
CA THR A 22 -0.78 -0.22 -7.75
C THR A 22 -0.73 -0.27 -6.23
N LEU A 23 0.38 -0.74 -5.67
CA LEU A 23 0.73 -0.54 -4.27
C LEU A 23 0.46 0.94 -3.97
N LYS A 24 -0.59 1.22 -3.20
CA LYS A 24 -0.93 2.58 -2.78
C LYS A 24 0.17 2.98 -1.79
N LEU A 25 1.27 3.51 -2.31
CA LEU A 25 2.33 4.10 -1.51
C LEU A 25 1.74 5.36 -0.89
N GLU A 26 1.18 5.27 0.33
CA GLU A 26 0.91 6.48 1.10
C GLU A 26 2.27 7.15 1.34
N SER A 27 2.52 8.27 0.69
CA SER A 27 3.71 9.11 0.88
C SER A 27 3.65 9.80 2.23
N LYS A 28 3.62 9.03 3.32
CA LYS A 28 3.89 9.55 4.64
C LYS A 28 5.39 9.79 4.75
N THR A 29 5.74 11.06 4.95
CA THR A 29 7.09 11.46 5.32
C THR A 29 7.52 10.64 6.53
N LEU A 30 8.70 10.02 6.42
CA LEU A 30 9.31 9.31 7.54
C LEU A 30 9.44 10.26 8.73
N PRO A 31 9.21 9.78 9.97
CA PRO A 31 9.50 10.57 11.16
C PRO A 31 10.95 11.08 11.12
N LYS A 32 11.16 12.35 11.48
CA LYS A 32 12.51 12.94 11.56
C LYS A 32 13.33 12.36 12.71
N GLU A 33 12.65 11.89 13.75
CA GLU A 33 13.24 11.29 14.93
C GLU A 33 12.95 9.78 14.97
N VAL A 34 13.80 9.03 15.67
CA VAL A 34 13.61 7.58 15.82
C VAL A 34 12.25 7.34 16.49
N PRO A 35 11.33 6.63 15.83
CA PRO A 35 10.00 6.41 16.37
C PRO A 35 10.03 5.52 17.61
N ASP A 36 9.10 5.78 18.53
CA ASP A 36 8.95 4.97 19.74
C ASP A 36 8.31 3.59 19.46
N MET A 37 8.36 2.70 20.47
CA MET A 37 7.79 1.35 20.37
C MET A 37 6.27 1.36 20.14
N GLY A 38 5.56 2.39 20.64
CA GLY A 38 4.13 2.56 20.42
C GLY A 38 3.81 2.92 18.96
N TRP A 39 4.67 3.68 18.29
CA TRP A 39 4.60 3.94 16.86
C TRP A 39 4.79 2.64 16.08
N ALA A 40 5.81 1.84 16.42
CA ALA A 40 6.04 0.54 15.76
C ALA A 40 4.83 -0.39 15.91
N TYR A 41 4.31 -0.52 17.13
CA TYR A 41 3.10 -1.30 17.43
C TYR A 41 1.90 -0.87 16.59
N LYS A 42 1.62 0.44 16.53
CA LYS A 42 0.47 0.98 15.79
C LYS A 42 0.61 0.77 14.29
N ASN A 43 1.80 0.95 13.72
CA ASN A 43 2.02 0.77 12.29
C ASN A 43 1.97 -0.71 11.89
N LEU A 44 2.54 -1.60 12.71
CA LEU A 44 2.44 -3.04 12.50
C LEU A 44 0.98 -3.52 12.56
N ALA A 45 0.24 -3.07 13.56
CA ALA A 45 -1.18 -3.39 13.69
C ALA A 45 -2.01 -2.87 12.50
N LYS A 46 -1.73 -1.64 12.02
CA LYS A 46 -2.39 -1.08 10.82
C LYS A 46 -2.08 -1.89 9.56
N LEU A 47 -0.84 -2.37 9.41
CA LEU A 47 -0.45 -3.26 8.31
C LEU A 47 -1.23 -4.60 8.36
N GLY A 48 -1.47 -5.09 9.58
CA GLY A 48 -2.38 -6.19 9.88
C GLY A 48 -3.88 -5.87 9.73
N GLY A 49 -4.25 -4.66 9.28
CA GLY A 49 -5.64 -4.26 9.04
C GLY A 49 -6.39 -3.72 10.26
N TRP A 50 -5.72 -3.44 11.38
CA TRP A 50 -6.37 -2.87 12.56
C TRP A 50 -6.69 -1.38 12.39
N LYS A 51 -7.97 -1.07 12.56
CA LYS A 51 -8.54 0.29 12.42
C LYS A 51 -8.84 0.97 13.76
N ASP A 52 -8.62 0.29 14.88
CA ASP A 52 -8.99 0.73 16.23
C ASP A 52 -10.44 1.27 16.35
N THR A 53 -11.40 0.57 15.75
CA THR A 53 -12.81 1.01 15.70
C THR A 53 -13.46 1.15 17.08
N LYS A 54 -12.95 0.42 18.07
CA LYS A 54 -13.42 0.46 19.46
C LYS A 54 -12.60 1.41 20.34
N ARG A 55 -11.60 2.09 19.79
CA ARG A 55 -10.74 3.07 20.47
C ARG A 55 -10.12 2.54 21.77
N THR A 56 -9.75 1.26 21.77
CA THR A 56 -9.13 0.63 22.93
C THR A 56 -7.62 0.77 22.90
N GLY A 57 -7.05 1.15 21.75
CA GLY A 57 -5.60 1.18 21.54
C GLY A 57 -4.95 -0.21 21.54
N ARG A 58 -5.75 -1.29 21.52
CA ARG A 58 -5.29 -2.69 21.66
C ARG A 58 -5.64 -3.50 20.42
N ALA A 59 -4.63 -3.85 19.63
CA ALA A 59 -4.69 -4.84 18.57
C ALA A 59 -4.52 -6.26 19.14
N SER A 60 -5.18 -7.24 18.53
CA SER A 60 -5.00 -8.65 18.89
C SER A 60 -3.68 -9.19 18.35
N ILE A 61 -3.15 -10.24 19.00
CA ILE A 61 -1.91 -10.90 18.56
C ILE A 61 -2.00 -11.44 17.12
N LYS A 62 -3.20 -11.87 16.69
CA LYS A 62 -3.48 -12.29 15.31
C LYS A 62 -3.21 -11.17 14.31
N VAL A 63 -3.72 -9.97 14.57
CA VAL A 63 -3.49 -8.79 13.71
C VAL A 63 -1.99 -8.46 13.66
N LEU A 64 -1.31 -8.50 14.80
CA LEU A 64 0.14 -8.22 14.84
C LEU A 64 0.93 -9.24 14.01
N TRP A 65 0.56 -10.52 14.09
CA TRP A 65 1.13 -11.57 13.25
C TRP A 65 0.88 -11.35 11.76
N GLU A 66 -0.35 -11.02 11.38
CA GLU A 66 -0.69 -10.71 9.98
C GLU A 66 0.06 -9.48 9.46
N GLY A 67 0.22 -8.45 10.30
CA GLY A 67 1.03 -7.27 9.99
C GLY A 67 2.50 -7.62 9.81
N TRP A 68 3.07 -8.42 10.72
CA TRP A 68 4.45 -8.89 10.63
C TRP A 68 4.71 -9.72 9.38
N PHE A 69 3.82 -10.67 9.07
CA PHE A 69 3.96 -11.50 7.88
C PHE A 69 3.96 -10.67 6.60
N LYS A 70 3.03 -9.73 6.47
CA LYS A 70 3.02 -8.79 5.33
C LYS A 70 4.28 -7.94 5.26
N LEU A 71 4.81 -7.50 6.40
CA LEU A 71 6.05 -6.73 6.43
C LEU A 71 7.22 -7.54 5.86
N GLN A 72 7.33 -8.82 6.24
CA GLN A 72 8.36 -9.72 5.68
C GLN A 72 8.20 -9.86 4.16
N THR A 73 6.99 -10.08 3.65
CA THR A 73 6.75 -10.17 2.20
C THR A 73 7.14 -8.89 1.45
N ILE A 74 6.85 -7.72 2.02
CA ILE A 74 7.26 -6.43 1.41
C ILE A 74 8.78 -6.28 1.44
N LEU A 75 9.43 -6.68 2.53
CA LEU A 75 10.88 -6.62 2.67
C LEU A 75 11.58 -7.51 1.63
N GLU A 76 11.15 -8.76 1.49
CA GLU A 76 11.65 -9.69 0.48
C GLU A 76 11.46 -9.11 -0.93
N GLY A 77 10.28 -8.57 -1.24
CA GLY A 77 10.02 -7.95 -2.53
C GLY A 77 10.90 -6.72 -2.81
N TYR A 78 11.19 -5.93 -1.78
CA TYR A 78 12.09 -4.78 -1.87
C TYR A 78 13.54 -5.20 -2.13
N GLU A 79 14.05 -6.18 -1.38
CA GLU A 79 15.41 -6.71 -1.56
C GLU A 79 15.60 -7.32 -2.96
N LEU A 80 14.59 -8.06 -3.44
CA LEU A 80 14.59 -8.59 -4.81
C LEU A 80 14.61 -7.47 -5.85
N ALA A 81 13.76 -6.45 -5.71
CA ALA A 81 13.73 -5.32 -6.62
C ALA A 81 15.07 -4.57 -6.64
N MET A 82 15.67 -4.33 -5.47
CA MET A 82 17.00 -3.74 -5.37
C MET A 82 18.03 -4.60 -6.09
N SER A 83 18.03 -5.92 -5.91
CA SER A 83 19.02 -6.81 -6.54
C SER A 83 19.00 -6.84 -8.07
N LEU A 84 17.90 -6.42 -8.71
CA LEU A 84 17.72 -6.41 -10.16
C LEU A 84 18.17 -5.11 -10.84
N ASP A 85 18.44 -4.06 -10.06
CA ASP A 85 18.82 -2.73 -10.57
C ASP A 85 20.35 -2.57 -10.75
N HIS A 86 21.10 -3.68 -10.67
CA HIS A 86 22.56 -3.79 -10.77
C HIS A 86 22.94 -4.57 -12.03
#